data_AF-A0A7J2YDK8-F1
#
_entry.id   AF-A0A7J2YDK8-F1
#
_cell.length_a   1.000
_cell.length_b   1.000
_cell.length_c   1.000
_cell.angle_alpha   90.00
_cell.angle_beta   90.00
_cell.angle_gamma   90.00
#
_symmetry.space_group_name_H-M   'P 1'
#
loop_
_entity.id
_entity.type
_entity.pdbx_description
1 polymer ?
#
loop_
_entity_poly.entity_id
_entity_poly.type
_entity_poly.pdbx_seq_one_letter_code
_entity_poly.pdbx_strand_id
1 'polypeptide(L)'
;MMDIPPNDDRNDNGVGEKPLPPVNPLAHTIPHWYQFTQRIKLFPWWIRYNIGIAKEAVMKEKIIELGASVGMQDRWLKRIIQHAVSEFSKKGLGSDYYGYHNIDHELEATYFTLLAASGQKEKNQLSKDDITYLFISALFHDYDPLKEFDKPNEDAVEWFIRNDSKIKKFISDTGLDTDIVIAIIHRTAYPFRGEIAEHARSRMQELFTRAGILEDDVKTRKHYEDLGWFLSVAERVAGYALGSFEHSKELARRNAHALGWHPSLINEESVKYFSMFKEENEMFERVMQGVPEEYRKRFLDNVQAFREAWMEEMNVRNSIDRKELKLMSKVEEIKDVLDPYVRESIWNLYKELPVPVRIDEEKFRRSLFDKDTILVTLRIGGEDGKIVGYAKGGLLENYKLRRGTQDENMGKKNTVYLENISIKPGYWGGTGGHLLRLHFLNEVKRRGYRYVTAYVHRNVIMHRINSGESIEIVQKYDPDKLDYYRHDLSTIKEDPLKSKMTTNVSETNFEGHV
;
A
#
# COMPACT_ATOMS: atom_id res chain seq x y z
N MET A 1 -9.73 -7.12 -18.74
CA MET A 1 -9.27 -7.46 -17.38
C MET A 1 -9.34 -8.97 -17.33
N MET A 2 -8.20 -9.66 -17.39
CA MET A 2 -8.18 -11.12 -17.52
C MET A 2 -8.64 -11.75 -16.21
N ASP A 3 -9.60 -12.66 -16.32
CA ASP A 3 -10.09 -13.53 -15.25
C ASP A 3 -8.93 -14.27 -14.59
N ILE A 4 -8.85 -14.20 -13.27
CA ILE A 4 -8.02 -15.09 -12.47
C ILE A 4 -8.87 -16.36 -12.28
N PRO A 5 -8.44 -17.55 -12.76
CA PRO A 5 -9.22 -18.76 -12.56
C PRO A 5 -9.23 -19.14 -11.07
N PRO A 6 -10.32 -19.75 -10.57
CA PRO A 6 -10.38 -20.22 -9.19
C PRO A 6 -9.38 -21.37 -8.98
N ASN A 7 -8.64 -21.31 -7.88
CA ASN A 7 -7.81 -22.42 -7.41
C ASN A 7 -8.73 -23.59 -7.03
N ASP A 8 -8.71 -24.66 -7.82
CA ASP A 8 -9.37 -25.93 -7.51
C ASP A 8 -8.46 -26.75 -6.59
N ASP A 9 -8.59 -26.55 -5.27
CA ASP A 9 -7.98 -27.43 -4.28
C ASP A 9 -8.87 -28.67 -4.10
N ARG A 10 -8.63 -29.71 -4.90
CA ARG A 10 -9.12 -31.06 -4.61
C ARG A 10 -8.04 -32.12 -4.74
N ASN A 11 -7.85 -32.80 -3.60
CA ASN A 11 -7.28 -34.12 -3.37
C ASN A 11 -5.76 -34.30 -3.50
N ASP A 12 -5.10 -34.29 -2.33
CA ASP A 12 -4.11 -35.33 -2.05
C ASP A 12 -4.31 -35.88 -0.62
N ASN A 13 -4.54 -37.20 -0.54
CA ASN A 13 -4.71 -37.96 0.68
C ASN A 13 -3.33 -38.47 1.11
N GLY A 14 -2.63 -37.69 1.94
CA GLY A 14 -1.39 -38.10 2.60
C GLY A 14 -1.40 -37.64 4.05
N VAL A 15 -1.56 -38.58 4.98
CA VAL A 15 -1.45 -38.33 6.43
C VAL A 15 0.03 -38.09 6.75
N GLY A 16 0.44 -36.83 6.65
CA GLY A 16 1.65 -36.28 7.25
C GLY A 16 1.25 -35.04 8.02
N GLU A 17 1.78 -34.86 9.24
CA GLU A 17 1.52 -33.69 10.08
C GLU A 17 1.64 -32.40 9.25
N LYS A 18 0.51 -31.70 9.05
CA LYS A 18 0.53 -30.38 8.41
C LYS A 18 1.39 -29.47 9.29
N PRO A 19 2.46 -28.83 8.76
CA PRO A 19 3.17 -27.82 9.52
C PRO A 19 2.16 -26.76 9.94
N LEU A 20 2.18 -26.39 11.23
CA LEU A 20 1.35 -25.32 11.76
C LEU A 20 1.45 -24.11 10.83
N PRO A 21 0.32 -23.49 10.44
CA PRO A 21 0.36 -22.32 9.58
C PRO A 21 1.28 -21.26 10.22
N PRO A 22 2.12 -20.59 9.41
CA PRO A 22 3.03 -19.59 9.93
C PRO A 22 2.23 -18.55 10.73
N VAL A 23 2.56 -18.44 12.02
CA VAL A 23 2.02 -17.48 12.97
C VAL A 23 2.12 -16.09 12.34
N ASN A 24 0.99 -15.48 12.00
CA ASN A 24 0.97 -14.07 11.62
C ASN A 24 1.16 -13.24 12.90
N PRO A 25 2.33 -12.61 13.12
CA PRO A 25 2.62 -11.87 14.35
C PRO A 25 1.74 -10.62 14.52
N LEU A 26 0.89 -10.31 13.54
CA LEU A 26 -0.08 -9.21 13.54
C LEU A 26 -1.54 -9.67 13.74
N ALA A 27 -1.93 -10.92 13.42
CA ALA A 27 -3.33 -11.38 13.46
C ALA A 27 -3.71 -12.28 14.65
N HIS A 28 -2.77 -12.73 15.49
CA HIS A 28 -3.17 -13.40 16.73
C HIS A 28 -3.93 -12.44 17.64
N THR A 29 -4.97 -12.96 18.32
CA THR A 29 -5.76 -12.22 19.32
C THR A 29 -4.83 -11.38 20.18
N ILE A 30 -4.90 -10.08 19.94
CA ILE A 30 -3.91 -9.14 20.43
C ILE A 30 -3.91 -9.24 21.96
N PRO A 31 -2.87 -9.81 22.59
CA PRO A 31 -2.88 -10.03 24.02
C PRO A 31 -3.10 -8.70 24.74
N HIS A 32 -3.80 -8.71 25.88
CA HIS A 32 -4.04 -7.48 26.65
C HIS A 32 -2.76 -6.69 26.92
N TRP A 33 -1.64 -7.39 27.14
CA TRP A 33 -0.32 -6.79 27.29
C TRP A 33 0.13 -6.03 26.02
N TYR A 34 -0.16 -6.53 24.82
CA TYR A 34 0.20 -5.83 23.59
C TYR A 34 -0.62 -4.56 23.40
N GLN A 35 -1.94 -4.61 23.60
CA GLN A 35 -2.77 -3.40 23.54
C GLN A 35 -2.29 -2.35 24.54
N PHE A 36 -1.88 -2.78 25.73
CA PHE A 36 -1.25 -1.91 26.72
C PHE A 36 0.09 -1.35 26.24
N THR A 37 0.99 -2.18 25.69
CA THR A 37 2.27 -1.70 25.13
C THR A 37 2.08 -0.76 23.95
N GLN A 38 1.07 -0.98 23.09
CA GLN A 38 0.74 -0.06 22.00
C GLN A 38 0.22 1.26 22.53
N ARG A 39 -0.63 1.25 23.56
CA ARG A 39 -1.05 2.50 24.22
C ARG A 39 0.13 3.28 24.80
N ILE A 40 1.12 2.60 25.37
CA ILE A 40 2.36 3.25 25.85
C ILE A 40 3.20 3.77 24.67
N LYS A 41 3.46 2.95 23.66
CA LYS A 41 4.23 3.33 22.46
C LYS A 41 3.61 4.53 21.75
N LEU A 42 2.29 4.53 21.64
CA LEU A 42 1.51 5.57 20.97
C LEU A 42 1.24 6.78 21.88
N PHE A 43 1.60 6.75 23.17
CA PHE A 43 1.33 7.86 24.09
C PHE A 43 1.89 9.21 23.60
N PRO A 44 3.13 9.31 23.08
CA PRO A 44 3.64 10.56 22.52
C PRO A 44 2.83 11.03 21.31
N TRP A 45 2.41 10.09 20.45
CA TRP A 45 1.56 10.41 19.29
C TRP A 45 0.16 10.86 19.75
N TRP A 46 -0.42 10.21 20.76
CA TRP A 46 -1.70 10.58 21.36
C TRP A 46 -1.69 11.98 21.96
N ILE A 47 -0.57 12.38 22.59
CA ILE A 47 -0.39 13.78 23.03
C ILE A 47 -0.47 14.70 21.82
N ARG A 48 0.33 14.45 20.78
CA ARG A 48 0.34 15.24 19.54
C ARG A 48 -1.03 15.31 18.87
N TYR A 49 -1.79 14.22 18.87
CA TYR A 49 -3.15 14.15 18.34
C TYR A 49 -4.13 15.00 19.16
N ASN A 50 -4.05 14.95 20.49
CA ASN A 50 -4.96 15.70 21.35
C ASN A 50 -4.66 17.21 21.36
N ILE A 51 -3.39 17.62 21.19
CA ILE A 51 -2.99 19.04 21.10
C ILE A 51 -3.08 19.60 19.67
N GLY A 52 -3.55 18.83 18.69
CA GLY A 52 -3.83 19.32 17.33
C GLY A 52 -2.65 19.32 16.36
N ILE A 53 -1.53 18.69 16.69
CA ILE A 53 -0.30 18.71 15.86
C ILE A 53 -0.27 17.55 14.85
N ALA A 54 -0.92 16.43 15.15
CA ALA A 54 -0.94 15.27 14.24
C ALA A 54 -1.84 15.53 13.01
N LYS A 55 -1.53 14.90 11.86
CA LYS A 55 -2.30 15.06 10.60
C LYS A 55 -3.77 14.68 10.82
N GLU A 56 -4.00 13.60 11.55
CA GLU A 56 -5.28 13.03 11.95
C GLU A 56 -6.07 13.99 12.84
N ALA A 57 -5.39 14.83 13.61
CA ALA A 57 -6.04 15.84 14.43
C ALA A 57 -6.58 17.01 13.59
N VAL A 58 -5.86 17.41 12.54
CA VAL A 58 -6.32 18.41 11.56
C VAL A 58 -7.55 17.89 10.82
N MET A 59 -7.53 16.63 10.36
CA MET A 59 -8.69 16.05 9.67
C MET A 59 -9.90 15.91 10.60
N LYS A 60 -9.69 15.44 11.83
CA LYS A 60 -10.73 15.40 12.86
C LYS A 60 -11.41 16.76 13.04
N GLU A 61 -10.65 17.85 13.11
CA GLU A 61 -11.23 19.19 13.30
C GLU A 61 -12.09 19.61 12.11
N LYS A 62 -11.61 19.38 10.87
CA LYS A 62 -12.40 19.65 9.66
C LYS A 62 -13.71 18.86 9.61
N ILE A 63 -13.68 17.59 10.03
CA ILE A 63 -14.89 16.75 10.12
C ILE A 63 -15.84 17.29 11.18
N ILE A 64 -15.33 17.70 12.35
CA ILE A 64 -16.16 18.26 13.43
C ILE A 64 -16.84 19.55 12.97
N GLU A 65 -16.08 20.49 12.40
CA GLU A 65 -16.60 21.76 11.90
C GLU A 65 -17.70 21.55 10.85
N LEU A 66 -17.43 20.67 9.88
CA LEU A 66 -18.38 20.39 8.82
C LEU A 66 -19.63 19.65 9.35
N GLY A 67 -19.46 18.66 10.23
CA GLY A 67 -20.57 17.92 10.85
C GLY A 67 -21.45 18.82 11.70
N ALA A 68 -20.85 19.75 12.44
CA ALA A 68 -21.56 20.75 13.22
C ALA A 68 -22.40 21.67 12.32
N SER A 69 -21.85 22.09 11.16
CA SER A 69 -22.56 22.98 10.23
C SER A 69 -23.82 22.34 9.60
N VAL A 70 -23.89 21.01 9.55
CA VAL A 70 -25.10 20.25 9.13
C VAL A 70 -25.95 19.78 10.32
N GLY A 71 -25.66 20.28 11.53
CA GLY A 71 -26.50 20.11 12.71
C GLY A 71 -26.21 18.87 13.56
N MET A 72 -25.09 18.18 13.36
CA MET A 72 -24.63 17.14 14.30
C MET A 72 -24.04 17.77 15.56
N GLN A 73 -24.11 17.08 16.70
CA GLN A 73 -23.62 17.64 17.96
C GLN A 73 -22.09 17.50 18.09
N ASP A 74 -21.38 18.61 18.31
CA ASP A 74 -19.91 18.65 18.47
C ASP A 74 -19.37 17.64 19.47
N ARG A 75 -20.03 17.52 20.64
CA ARG A 75 -19.62 16.59 21.69
C ARG A 75 -19.76 15.14 21.25
N TRP A 76 -20.77 14.82 20.45
CA TRP A 76 -20.97 13.48 19.91
C TRP A 76 -19.93 13.19 18.82
N LEU A 77 -19.74 14.10 17.86
CA LEU A 77 -18.73 14.01 16.79
C LEU A 77 -17.33 13.78 17.35
N LYS A 78 -16.91 14.59 18.34
CA LYS A 78 -15.60 14.46 18.97
C LYS A 78 -15.42 13.08 19.60
N ARG A 79 -16.44 12.54 20.26
CA ARG A 79 -16.37 11.25 20.95
C ARG A 79 -16.33 10.06 20.00
N ILE A 80 -17.13 10.07 18.93
CA ILE A 80 -17.16 8.97 17.97
C ILE A 80 -15.87 8.92 17.15
N ILE A 81 -15.34 10.06 16.70
CA ILE A 81 -14.07 10.12 15.95
C ILE A 81 -12.89 9.70 16.85
N GLN A 82 -12.84 10.18 18.09
CA GLN A 82 -11.82 9.74 19.05
C GLN A 82 -11.86 8.23 19.32
N HIS A 83 -13.07 7.66 19.36
CA HIS A 83 -13.24 6.21 19.51
C HIS A 83 -12.71 5.48 18.28
N ALA A 84 -13.09 5.89 17.06
CA ALA A 84 -12.60 5.30 15.82
C ALA A 84 -11.06 5.33 15.75
N VAL A 85 -10.46 6.52 15.93
CA VAL A 85 -9.00 6.68 15.94
C VAL A 85 -8.32 5.78 16.98
N SER A 86 -8.90 5.66 18.17
CA SER A 86 -8.39 4.77 19.22
C SER A 86 -8.48 3.30 18.84
N GLU A 87 -9.59 2.86 18.29
CA GLU A 87 -9.80 1.47 17.92
C GLU A 87 -8.89 1.03 16.77
N PHE A 88 -8.75 1.85 15.73
CA PHE A 88 -7.81 1.60 14.64
C PHE A 88 -6.37 1.53 15.16
N SER A 89 -5.94 2.55 15.92
CA SER A 89 -4.56 2.65 16.38
C SER A 89 -4.15 1.50 17.32
N LYS A 90 -4.98 1.17 18.31
CA LYS A 90 -4.64 0.12 19.29
C LYS A 90 -4.64 -1.29 18.67
N LYS A 91 -5.33 -1.46 17.54
CA LYS A 91 -5.41 -2.73 16.81
C LYS A 91 -4.41 -2.81 15.64
N GLY A 92 -3.50 -1.84 15.53
CA GLY A 92 -2.42 -1.88 14.55
C GLY A 92 -2.79 -1.38 13.15
N LEU A 93 -3.94 -0.68 13.02
CA LEU A 93 -4.41 0.01 11.82
C LEU A 93 -4.27 1.54 11.94
N GLY A 94 -3.38 2.00 12.82
CA GLY A 94 -3.07 3.43 12.98
C GLY A 94 -2.26 4.00 11.81
N SER A 95 -1.78 5.23 11.93
CA SER A 95 -0.99 5.86 10.86
C SER A 95 0.38 5.25 10.61
N ASP A 96 0.87 4.39 11.52
CA ASP A 96 2.07 3.58 11.31
C ASP A 96 1.80 2.26 10.57
N TYR A 97 0.54 1.97 10.22
CA TYR A 97 0.17 0.83 9.38
C TYR A 97 0.44 1.11 7.89
N TYR A 98 1.10 0.15 7.23
CA TYR A 98 1.57 0.30 5.85
C TYR A 98 0.47 0.21 4.79
N GLY A 99 -0.53 -0.62 5.03
CA GLY A 99 -1.62 -0.85 4.08
C GLY A 99 -2.44 0.41 3.81
N TYR A 100 -3.21 0.36 2.73
CA TYR A 100 -4.04 1.48 2.28
C TYR A 100 -5.17 1.78 3.27
N HIS A 101 -5.85 0.72 3.74
CA HIS A 101 -7.01 0.82 4.62
C HIS A 101 -6.57 1.00 6.08
N ASN A 102 -6.28 2.25 6.43
CA ASN A 102 -5.79 2.70 7.73
C ASN A 102 -6.57 3.94 8.23
N ILE A 103 -6.27 4.42 9.44
CA ILE A 103 -7.02 5.57 10.01
C ILE A 103 -6.93 6.88 9.19
N ASP A 104 -5.85 7.09 8.43
CA ASP A 104 -5.77 8.28 7.57
C ASP A 104 -6.80 8.20 6.44
N HIS A 105 -6.92 7.01 5.81
CA HIS A 105 -7.93 6.73 4.77
C HIS A 105 -9.35 6.92 5.32
N GLU A 106 -9.68 6.34 6.48
CA GLU A 106 -11.02 6.48 7.06
C GLU A 106 -11.40 7.96 7.30
N LEU A 107 -10.46 8.75 7.82
CA LEU A 107 -10.71 10.17 8.08
C LEU A 107 -10.82 10.98 6.77
N GLU A 108 -10.01 10.66 5.75
CA GLU A 108 -10.11 11.27 4.42
C GLU A 108 -11.45 10.92 3.73
N ALA A 109 -11.84 9.65 3.74
CA ALA A 109 -13.12 9.17 3.21
C ALA A 109 -14.31 9.80 3.93
N THR A 110 -14.28 9.85 5.27
CA THR A 110 -15.32 10.48 6.09
C THR A 110 -15.46 11.96 5.78
N TYR A 111 -14.35 12.70 5.76
CA TYR A 111 -14.37 14.14 5.48
C TYR A 111 -14.90 14.42 4.08
N PHE A 112 -14.40 13.71 3.07
CA PHE A 112 -14.80 13.94 1.69
C PHE A 112 -16.27 13.56 1.45
N THR A 113 -16.74 12.46 2.03
CA THR A 113 -18.15 12.04 1.95
C THR A 113 -19.05 13.10 2.57
N LEU A 114 -18.70 13.61 3.75
CA LEU A 114 -19.47 14.66 4.43
C LEU A 114 -19.46 15.97 3.62
N LEU A 115 -18.33 16.30 3.00
CA LEU A 115 -18.19 17.47 2.13
C LEU A 115 -19.09 17.34 0.89
N ALA A 116 -19.03 16.21 0.20
CA ALA A 116 -19.85 15.93 -0.96
C ALA A 116 -21.35 15.91 -0.62
N ALA A 117 -21.73 15.33 0.52
CA ALA A 117 -23.11 15.21 0.96
C ALA A 117 -23.70 16.56 1.38
N SER A 118 -22.94 17.37 2.12
CA SER A 118 -23.38 18.69 2.60
C SER A 118 -23.47 19.74 1.50
N GLY A 119 -22.67 19.63 0.43
CA GLY A 119 -22.71 20.55 -0.70
C GLY A 119 -23.74 20.21 -1.78
N GLN A 120 -24.59 19.19 -1.59
CA GLN A 120 -25.65 18.87 -2.55
C GLN A 120 -26.66 20.02 -2.66
N LYS A 121 -27.04 20.38 -3.89
CA LYS A 121 -28.05 21.41 -4.19
C LYS A 121 -29.46 20.89 -3.94
N GLU A 122 -30.45 21.78 -3.81
CA GLU A 122 -31.85 21.49 -3.46
C GLU A 122 -32.45 20.26 -4.19
N LYS A 123 -32.19 20.08 -5.49
CA LYS A 123 -32.71 18.94 -6.27
C LYS A 123 -32.21 17.56 -5.80
N ASN A 124 -31.02 17.50 -5.19
CA ASN A 124 -30.35 16.28 -4.74
C ASN A 124 -30.06 16.31 -3.23
N GLN A 125 -30.72 17.22 -2.50
CA GLN A 125 -30.41 17.49 -1.11
C GLN A 125 -30.68 16.25 -0.25
N LEU A 126 -29.67 15.91 0.55
CA LEU A 126 -29.75 14.80 1.49
C LEU A 126 -30.34 15.29 2.81
N SER A 127 -31.15 14.45 3.45
CA SER A 127 -31.68 14.75 4.78
C SER A 127 -30.55 14.73 5.82
N LYS A 128 -30.82 15.31 7.01
CA LYS A 128 -29.88 15.23 8.13
C LYS A 128 -29.56 13.77 8.51
N ASP A 129 -30.55 12.90 8.46
CA ASP A 129 -30.38 11.48 8.76
C ASP A 129 -29.54 10.79 7.69
N ASP A 130 -29.75 11.09 6.40
CA ASP A 130 -28.90 10.57 5.31
C ASP A 130 -27.44 10.96 5.48
N ILE A 131 -27.17 12.23 5.81
CA ILE A 131 -25.82 12.73 6.03
C ILE A 131 -25.20 12.06 7.27
N THR A 132 -25.99 11.81 8.31
CA THR A 132 -25.53 11.13 9.52
C THR A 132 -25.26 9.64 9.27
N TYR A 133 -26.09 8.96 8.48
CA TYR A 133 -25.86 7.60 8.00
C TYR A 133 -24.56 7.52 7.20
N LEU A 134 -24.35 8.42 6.25
CA LEU A 134 -23.12 8.50 5.45
C LEU A 134 -21.89 8.74 6.32
N PHE A 135 -21.97 9.67 7.28
CA PHE A 135 -20.87 9.96 8.20
C PHE A 135 -20.45 8.73 9.03
N ILE A 136 -21.41 8.04 9.66
CA ILE A 136 -21.09 6.86 10.47
C ILE A 136 -20.57 5.73 9.59
N SER A 137 -21.20 5.51 8.43
CA SER A 137 -20.81 4.43 7.52
C SER A 137 -19.40 4.68 6.98
N ALA A 138 -19.08 5.90 6.54
CA ALA A 138 -17.74 6.25 6.05
C ALA A 138 -16.64 6.11 7.12
N LEU A 139 -16.96 6.38 8.39
CA LEU A 139 -15.99 6.31 9.49
C LEU A 139 -15.64 4.87 9.91
N PHE A 140 -16.48 3.91 9.57
CA PHE A 140 -16.34 2.51 10.00
C PHE A 140 -16.38 1.50 8.84
N HIS A 141 -16.45 1.93 7.58
CA HIS A 141 -16.60 1.01 6.44
C HIS A 141 -15.44 0.03 6.33
N ASP A 142 -14.23 0.43 6.75
CA ASP A 142 -13.06 -0.45 6.76
C ASP A 142 -12.65 -0.91 8.17
N TYR A 143 -13.57 -0.85 9.16
CA TYR A 143 -13.27 -1.26 10.53
C TYR A 143 -13.21 -2.78 10.72
N ASP A 144 -12.18 -3.39 10.10
CA ASP A 144 -11.82 -4.79 10.22
C ASP A 144 -10.40 -4.96 10.80
N PRO A 145 -10.25 -4.87 12.12
CA PRO A 145 -8.96 -4.99 12.79
C PRO A 145 -8.36 -6.40 12.82
N LEU A 146 -9.10 -7.42 12.38
CA LEU A 146 -8.59 -8.79 12.28
C LEU A 146 -8.43 -9.22 10.82
N LYS A 147 -8.44 -8.26 9.87
CA LYS A 147 -8.38 -8.53 8.45
C LYS A 147 -7.20 -9.42 8.05
N GLU A 148 -7.49 -10.47 7.28
CA GLU A 148 -6.48 -11.35 6.68
C GLU A 148 -5.85 -10.74 5.43
N PHE A 149 -6.56 -9.82 4.78
CA PHE A 149 -6.12 -9.09 3.58
C PHE A 149 -6.19 -7.59 3.84
N ASP A 150 -5.46 -6.78 3.06
CA ASP A 150 -5.47 -5.34 3.32
C ASP A 150 -6.86 -4.73 3.07
N LYS A 151 -7.58 -5.24 2.06
CA LYS A 151 -8.99 -4.95 1.87
C LYS A 151 -9.80 -5.58 3.02
N PRO A 152 -10.66 -4.82 3.70
CA PRO A 152 -11.54 -5.36 4.74
C PRO A 152 -12.60 -6.29 4.16
N ASN A 153 -13.13 -7.16 5.02
CA ASN A 153 -14.29 -7.97 4.72
C ASN A 153 -15.55 -7.35 5.33
N GLU A 154 -16.57 -7.10 4.52
CA GLU A 154 -17.78 -6.38 4.93
C GLU A 154 -18.58 -7.14 6.02
N ASP A 155 -18.54 -8.48 6.03
CA ASP A 155 -19.14 -9.30 7.10
C ASP A 155 -18.36 -9.19 8.42
N ALA A 156 -17.03 -9.08 8.36
CA ALA A 156 -16.19 -8.82 9.53
C ALA A 156 -16.46 -7.43 10.11
N VAL A 157 -16.56 -6.41 9.25
CA VAL A 157 -16.92 -5.03 9.64
C VAL A 157 -18.29 -5.02 10.32
N GLU A 158 -19.29 -5.69 9.73
CA GLU A 158 -20.61 -5.87 10.35
C GLU A 158 -20.48 -6.48 11.76
N TRP A 159 -19.70 -7.55 11.91
CA TRP A 159 -19.49 -8.18 13.20
C TRP A 159 -18.91 -7.19 14.23
N PHE A 160 -17.90 -6.39 13.85
CA PHE A 160 -17.29 -5.44 14.77
C PHE A 160 -18.23 -4.31 15.17
N ILE A 161 -19.02 -3.76 14.24
CA ILE A 161 -20.01 -2.72 14.53
C ILE A 161 -21.05 -3.26 15.53
N ARG A 162 -21.52 -4.49 15.35
CA ARG A 162 -22.50 -5.12 16.24
C ARG A 162 -21.94 -5.46 17.63
N ASN A 163 -20.64 -5.75 17.72
CA ASN A 163 -20.02 -6.20 18.97
C ASN A 163 -19.32 -5.08 19.76
N ASP A 164 -19.10 -3.90 19.17
CA ASP A 164 -18.61 -2.74 19.90
C ASP A 164 -19.77 -1.95 20.56
N SER A 165 -19.87 -2.08 21.88
CA SER A 165 -20.90 -1.40 22.69
C SER A 165 -20.92 0.13 22.53
N LYS A 166 -19.75 0.76 22.27
CA LYS A 166 -19.67 2.22 22.08
C LYS A 166 -20.15 2.61 20.70
N ILE A 167 -19.77 1.87 19.65
CA ILE A 167 -20.27 2.13 18.28
C ILE A 167 -21.79 2.02 18.25
N LYS A 168 -22.36 0.94 18.79
CA LYS A 168 -23.82 0.79 18.91
C LYS A 168 -24.47 1.96 19.64
N LYS A 169 -23.87 2.39 20.75
CA LYS A 169 -24.36 3.54 21.51
C LYS A 169 -24.31 4.84 20.69
N PHE A 170 -23.23 5.08 19.94
CA PHE A 170 -23.12 6.26 19.10
C PHE A 170 -24.21 6.30 18.02
N ILE A 171 -24.54 5.16 17.41
CA ILE A 171 -25.61 5.03 16.42
C ILE A 171 -26.98 5.24 17.08
N SER A 172 -27.24 4.60 18.23
CA SER A 172 -28.52 4.75 18.92
C SER A 172 -28.75 6.16 19.46
N ASP A 173 -27.69 6.87 19.89
CA ASP A 173 -27.75 8.24 20.40
C ASP A 173 -28.24 9.23 19.32
N THR A 174 -28.16 8.89 18.02
CA THR A 174 -28.70 9.70 16.91
C THR A 174 -30.09 9.26 16.44
N GLY A 175 -30.65 8.19 17.00
CA GLY A 175 -31.95 7.63 16.58
C GLY A 175 -31.91 6.89 15.25
N LEU A 176 -30.71 6.57 14.73
CA LEU A 176 -30.54 5.84 13.48
C LEU A 176 -30.56 4.32 13.69
N ASP A 177 -30.89 3.60 12.61
CA ASP A 177 -30.91 2.14 12.60
C ASP A 177 -29.52 1.57 12.26
N THR A 178 -29.03 0.66 13.10
CA THR A 178 -27.71 0.04 12.90
C THR A 178 -27.66 -0.86 11.66
N ASP A 179 -28.77 -1.52 11.31
CA ASP A 179 -28.85 -2.38 10.13
C ASP A 179 -28.79 -1.56 8.84
N ILE A 180 -29.31 -0.33 8.84
CA ILE A 180 -29.17 0.59 7.69
C ILE A 180 -27.72 1.05 7.53
N VAL A 181 -27.02 1.40 8.63
CA VAL A 181 -25.58 1.72 8.59
C VAL A 181 -24.79 0.56 7.97
N ILE A 182 -25.06 -0.67 8.42
CA ILE A 182 -24.37 -1.86 7.92
C ILE A 182 -24.73 -2.13 6.45
N ALA A 183 -25.98 -1.91 6.03
CA ALA A 183 -26.38 -2.07 4.63
C ALA A 183 -25.65 -1.08 3.70
N ILE A 184 -25.46 0.17 4.14
CA ILE A 184 -24.68 1.18 3.39
C ILE A 184 -23.22 0.73 3.25
N ILE A 185 -22.63 0.14 4.30
CA ILE A 185 -21.26 -0.41 4.26
C ILE A 185 -21.17 -1.61 3.30
N HIS A 186 -22.11 -2.56 3.32
CA HIS A 186 -22.09 -3.67 2.35
C HIS A 186 -22.09 -3.19 0.89
N ARG A 187 -22.73 -2.04 0.62
CA ARG A 187 -22.73 -1.45 -0.72
C ARG A 187 -21.37 -0.90 -1.16
N THR A 188 -20.43 -0.66 -0.25
CA THR A 188 -19.06 -0.21 -0.58
C THR A 188 -18.16 -1.35 -1.02
N ALA A 189 -18.63 -2.60 -1.00
CA ALA A 189 -17.86 -3.74 -1.46
C ALA A 189 -17.33 -3.55 -2.88
N TYR A 190 -16.01 -3.64 -3.03
CA TYR A 190 -15.33 -3.38 -4.30
C TYR A 190 -14.53 -4.60 -4.81
N PRO A 191 -14.58 -4.92 -6.12
CA PRO A 191 -15.51 -4.38 -7.12
C PRO A 191 -16.95 -4.84 -6.86
N PHE A 192 -17.92 -3.94 -6.99
CA PHE A 192 -19.34 -4.26 -6.82
C PHE A 192 -19.90 -4.94 -8.07
N ARG A 193 -19.39 -6.14 -8.39
CA ARG A 193 -19.79 -6.98 -9.54
C ARG A 193 -19.74 -8.46 -9.19
N GLY A 194 -20.43 -9.29 -9.99
CA GLY A 194 -20.45 -10.75 -9.83
C GLY A 194 -20.92 -11.18 -8.44
N GLU A 195 -20.30 -12.26 -7.93
CA GLU A 195 -20.63 -12.86 -6.63
C GLU A 195 -20.53 -11.87 -5.46
N ILE A 196 -19.58 -10.93 -5.49
CA ILE A 196 -19.42 -9.89 -4.46
C ILE A 196 -20.67 -9.01 -4.40
N ALA A 197 -21.17 -8.56 -5.55
CA ALA A 197 -22.38 -7.73 -5.60
C ALA A 197 -23.65 -8.51 -5.28
N GLU A 198 -23.71 -9.79 -5.66
CA GLU A 198 -24.84 -10.65 -5.34
C GLU A 198 -24.94 -10.87 -3.82
N HIS A 199 -23.83 -11.22 -3.17
CA HIS A 199 -23.74 -11.35 -1.71
C HIS A 199 -24.12 -10.05 -1.01
N ALA A 200 -23.48 -8.93 -1.37
CA ALA A 200 -23.74 -7.64 -0.76
C ALA A 200 -25.20 -7.20 -0.94
N ARG A 201 -25.79 -7.36 -2.14
CA ARG A 201 -27.20 -7.04 -2.37
C ARG A 201 -28.12 -7.92 -1.52
N SER A 202 -27.87 -9.24 -1.50
CA SER A 202 -28.67 -10.16 -0.68
C SER A 202 -28.64 -9.73 0.79
N ARG A 203 -27.44 -9.45 1.31
CA ARG A 203 -27.27 -9.02 2.70
C ARG A 203 -27.95 -7.68 2.98
N MET A 204 -27.84 -6.70 2.07
CA MET A 204 -28.55 -5.42 2.19
C MET A 204 -30.07 -5.61 2.26
N GLN A 205 -30.65 -6.47 1.42
CA GLN A 205 -32.11 -6.71 1.45
C GLN A 205 -32.57 -7.30 2.78
N GLU A 206 -31.80 -8.23 3.36
CA GLU A 206 -32.08 -8.77 4.70
C GLU A 206 -32.00 -7.69 5.78
N LEU A 207 -30.99 -6.83 5.72
CA LEU A 207 -30.80 -5.74 6.68
C LEU A 207 -31.92 -4.70 6.59
N PHE A 208 -32.40 -4.37 5.39
CA PHE A 208 -33.57 -3.50 5.22
C PHE A 208 -34.83 -4.11 5.86
N THR A 209 -35.06 -5.41 5.69
CA THR A 209 -36.18 -6.10 6.34
C THR A 209 -36.06 -6.05 7.86
N ARG A 210 -34.85 -6.23 8.42
CA ARG A 210 -34.61 -6.14 9.88
C ARG A 210 -34.81 -4.73 10.44
N ALA A 211 -34.46 -3.71 9.66
CA ALA A 211 -34.75 -2.31 9.95
C ALA A 211 -36.25 -1.94 9.80
N GLY A 212 -37.11 -2.91 9.47
CA GLY A 212 -38.56 -2.71 9.34
C GLY A 212 -39.02 -2.11 8.00
N ILE A 213 -38.16 -2.06 6.99
CA ILE A 213 -38.52 -1.61 5.64
C ILE A 213 -39.14 -2.79 4.89
N LEU A 214 -40.39 -2.65 4.44
CA LEU A 214 -41.09 -3.71 3.71
C LEU A 214 -40.40 -4.05 2.38
N GLU A 215 -40.54 -5.28 1.90
CA GLU A 215 -39.92 -5.74 0.64
C GLU A 215 -40.46 -5.00 -0.59
N ASP A 216 -41.72 -4.58 -0.56
CA ASP A 216 -42.39 -3.82 -1.61
C ASP A 216 -42.14 -2.30 -1.53
N ASP A 217 -41.53 -1.81 -0.44
CA ASP A 217 -41.03 -0.43 -0.36
C ASP A 217 -39.69 -0.29 -1.13
N VAL A 218 -39.78 -0.49 -2.44
CA VAL A 218 -38.67 -0.42 -3.38
C VAL A 218 -38.04 0.98 -3.37
N LYS A 219 -38.83 2.02 -3.09
CA LYS A 219 -38.34 3.41 -3.08
C LYS A 219 -37.38 3.65 -1.92
N THR A 220 -37.75 3.26 -0.69
CA THR A 220 -36.90 3.44 0.50
C THR A 220 -35.67 2.54 0.44
N ARG A 221 -35.82 1.27 -0.01
CA ARG A 221 -34.68 0.36 -0.20
C ARG A 221 -33.67 0.90 -1.21
N LYS A 222 -34.16 1.38 -2.36
CA LYS A 222 -33.31 2.00 -3.39
C LYS A 222 -32.60 3.26 -2.87
N HIS A 223 -33.29 4.09 -2.07
CA HIS A 223 -32.68 5.28 -1.48
C HIS A 223 -31.43 4.93 -0.64
N TYR A 224 -31.52 3.94 0.26
CA TYR A 224 -30.36 3.51 1.06
C TYR A 224 -29.29 2.80 0.23
N GLU A 225 -29.66 2.05 -0.81
CA GLU A 225 -28.68 1.53 -1.78
C GLU A 225 -27.94 2.66 -2.51
N ASP A 226 -28.64 3.71 -2.92
CA ASP A 226 -28.05 4.86 -3.59
C ASP A 226 -27.14 5.67 -2.63
N LEU A 227 -27.44 5.72 -1.32
CA LEU A 227 -26.52 6.27 -0.31
C LEU A 227 -25.24 5.44 -0.18
N GLY A 228 -25.35 4.11 -0.17
CA GLY A 228 -24.19 3.22 -0.19
C GLY A 228 -23.36 3.39 -1.46
N TRP A 229 -24.00 3.58 -2.62
CA TRP A 229 -23.30 3.86 -3.87
C TRP A 229 -22.60 5.23 -3.85
N PHE A 230 -23.26 6.25 -3.29
CA PHE A 230 -22.67 7.56 -3.06
C PHE A 230 -21.40 7.47 -2.21
N LEU A 231 -21.46 6.74 -1.08
CA LEU A 231 -20.29 6.50 -0.22
C LEU A 231 -19.18 5.77 -0.98
N SER A 232 -19.49 4.68 -1.69
CA SER A 232 -18.51 3.90 -2.46
C SER A 232 -17.76 4.75 -3.49
N VAL A 233 -18.43 5.70 -4.14
CA VAL A 233 -17.78 6.60 -5.08
C VAL A 233 -16.98 7.69 -4.34
N ALA A 234 -17.53 8.24 -3.27
CA ALA A 234 -16.88 9.28 -2.48
C ALA A 234 -15.55 8.81 -1.86
N GLU A 235 -15.52 7.62 -1.24
CA GLU A 235 -14.31 7.08 -0.60
C GLU A 235 -13.19 6.80 -1.61
N ARG A 236 -13.53 6.24 -2.77
CA ARG A 236 -12.59 6.01 -3.89
C ARG A 236 -11.99 7.29 -4.48
N VAL A 237 -12.73 8.40 -4.45
CA VAL A 237 -12.28 9.70 -4.97
C VAL A 237 -11.51 10.51 -3.92
N ALA A 238 -11.82 10.32 -2.63
CA ALA A 238 -11.42 11.18 -1.53
C ALA A 238 -9.91 11.52 -1.52
N GLY A 239 -9.05 10.50 -1.42
CA GLY A 239 -7.60 10.71 -1.33
C GLY A 239 -7.01 11.40 -2.56
N TYR A 240 -7.54 11.13 -3.75
CA TYR A 240 -7.12 11.74 -5.02
C TYR A 240 -7.62 13.17 -5.20
N ALA A 241 -8.70 13.56 -4.52
CA ALA A 241 -9.23 14.92 -4.55
C ALA A 241 -8.68 15.80 -3.43
N LEU A 242 -8.38 15.24 -2.27
CA LEU A 242 -7.90 15.97 -1.09
C LEU A 242 -6.39 16.24 -1.15
N GLY A 243 -5.58 15.33 -1.69
CA GLY A 243 -4.12 15.43 -1.67
C GLY A 243 -3.49 15.95 -2.97
N SER A 244 -2.21 16.31 -2.89
CA SER A 244 -1.39 16.61 -4.07
C SER A 244 -1.08 15.35 -4.86
N PHE A 245 -0.49 15.52 -6.05
CA PHE A 245 -0.07 14.37 -6.87
C PHE A 245 0.92 13.44 -6.15
N GLU A 246 1.79 13.98 -5.28
CA GLU A 246 2.69 13.14 -4.46
C GLU A 246 1.92 12.25 -3.50
N HIS A 247 0.88 12.79 -2.86
CA HIS A 247 0.00 12.02 -2.00
C HIS A 247 -0.78 10.97 -2.81
N SER A 248 -1.31 11.34 -3.97
CA SER A 248 -1.99 10.40 -4.87
C SER A 248 -1.10 9.25 -5.33
N LYS A 249 0.18 9.52 -5.64
CA LYS A 249 1.16 8.46 -5.94
C LYS A 249 1.40 7.54 -4.74
N GLU A 250 1.43 8.08 -3.53
CA GLU A 250 1.54 7.27 -2.32
C GLU A 250 0.35 6.32 -2.16
N LEU A 251 -0.89 6.81 -2.35
CA LEU A 251 -2.10 5.99 -2.32
C LEU A 251 -2.06 4.89 -3.38
N ALA A 252 -1.73 5.24 -4.63
CA ALA A 252 -1.61 4.28 -5.72
C ALA A 252 -0.56 3.19 -5.43
N ARG A 253 0.56 3.56 -4.79
CA ARG A 253 1.60 2.60 -4.38
C ARG A 253 1.15 1.67 -3.26
N ARG A 254 0.40 2.17 -2.27
CA ARG A 254 -0.17 1.34 -1.20
C ARG A 254 -1.21 0.35 -1.75
N ASN A 255 -2.08 0.82 -2.64
CA ASN A 255 -3.04 -0.04 -3.35
C ASN A 255 -2.35 -1.10 -4.20
N ALA A 256 -1.34 -0.70 -4.98
CA ALA A 256 -0.52 -1.61 -5.77
C ALA A 256 0.16 -2.67 -4.89
N HIS A 257 0.61 -2.28 -3.69
CA HIS A 257 1.18 -3.23 -2.74
C HIS A 257 0.14 -4.25 -2.26
N ALA A 258 -1.02 -3.80 -1.81
CA ALA A 258 -2.11 -4.67 -1.37
C ALA A 258 -2.53 -5.69 -2.43
N LEU A 259 -2.51 -5.28 -3.71
CA LEU A 259 -2.84 -6.11 -4.87
C LEU A 259 -1.65 -6.91 -5.41
N GLY A 260 -0.45 -6.72 -4.86
CA GLY A 260 0.78 -7.37 -5.33
C GLY A 260 1.21 -6.98 -6.73
N TRP A 261 0.84 -5.78 -7.20
CA TRP A 261 1.22 -5.26 -8.51
C TRP A 261 2.71 -4.96 -8.58
N HIS A 262 3.30 -5.18 -9.75
CA HIS A 262 4.66 -4.76 -10.03
C HIS A 262 4.74 -3.23 -10.10
N PRO A 263 5.80 -2.57 -9.58
CA PRO A 263 5.92 -1.10 -9.59
C PRO A 263 5.77 -0.44 -10.97
N SER A 264 6.11 -1.15 -12.05
CA SER A 264 5.95 -0.66 -13.42
C SER A 264 4.49 -0.58 -13.89
N LEU A 265 3.55 -1.18 -13.19
CA LEU A 265 2.13 -1.17 -13.58
C LEU A 265 1.34 -0.05 -12.88
N ILE A 266 1.92 0.61 -11.87
CA ILE A 266 1.19 1.52 -10.99
C ILE A 266 0.52 2.66 -11.77
N ASN A 267 1.26 3.36 -12.64
CA ASN A 267 0.71 4.48 -13.41
C ASN A 267 -0.33 4.01 -14.43
N GLU A 268 -0.07 2.90 -15.14
CA GLU A 268 -0.99 2.30 -16.10
C GLU A 268 -2.32 1.91 -15.43
N GLU A 269 -2.24 1.15 -14.34
CA GLU A 269 -3.40 0.67 -13.61
C GLU A 269 -4.13 1.82 -12.91
N SER A 270 -3.43 2.87 -12.47
CA SER A 270 -4.08 4.09 -11.97
C SER A 270 -4.91 4.77 -13.07
N VAL A 271 -4.39 4.87 -14.30
CA VAL A 271 -5.15 5.42 -15.44
C VAL A 271 -6.38 4.57 -15.78
N LYS A 272 -6.26 3.23 -15.71
CA LYS A 272 -7.39 2.31 -15.86
C LYS A 272 -8.42 2.50 -14.75
N TYR A 273 -7.96 2.59 -13.50
CA TYR A 273 -8.78 2.87 -12.34
C TYR A 273 -9.58 4.15 -12.55
N PHE A 274 -8.98 5.30 -12.88
CA PHE A 274 -9.76 6.52 -13.09
C PHE A 274 -10.74 6.45 -14.27
N SER A 275 -10.47 5.59 -15.26
CA SER A 275 -11.38 5.41 -16.40
C SER A 275 -12.66 4.68 -16.01
N MET A 276 -12.66 3.92 -14.92
CA MET A 276 -13.84 3.19 -14.43
C MET A 276 -14.98 4.13 -14.02
N PHE A 277 -14.68 5.37 -13.60
CA PHE A 277 -15.71 6.32 -13.17
C PHE A 277 -16.65 6.72 -14.31
N LYS A 278 -16.26 6.45 -15.57
CA LYS A 278 -17.16 6.58 -16.73
C LYS A 278 -18.34 5.60 -16.66
N GLU A 279 -18.15 4.42 -16.08
CA GLU A 279 -19.19 3.41 -15.90
C GLU A 279 -20.12 3.76 -14.73
N GLU A 280 -19.68 4.64 -13.81
CA GLU A 280 -20.43 5.14 -12.66
C GLU A 280 -20.70 6.65 -12.76
N ASN A 281 -20.76 7.18 -13.99
CA ASN A 281 -20.71 8.62 -14.25
C ASN A 281 -21.83 9.39 -13.55
N GLU A 282 -23.02 8.82 -13.44
CA GLU A 282 -24.15 9.46 -12.73
C GLU A 282 -23.80 9.76 -11.27
N MET A 283 -23.32 8.75 -10.53
CA MET A 283 -22.98 8.91 -9.13
C MET A 283 -21.68 9.69 -8.94
N PHE A 284 -20.70 9.49 -9.81
CA PHE A 284 -19.47 10.28 -9.83
C PHE A 284 -19.76 11.79 -9.99
N GLU A 285 -20.56 12.17 -10.97
CA GLU A 285 -20.95 13.57 -11.15
C GLU A 285 -21.72 14.11 -9.95
N ARG A 286 -22.64 13.32 -9.37
CA ARG A 286 -23.36 13.71 -8.16
C ARG A 286 -22.43 13.99 -6.98
N VAL A 287 -21.48 13.09 -6.71
CA VAL A 287 -20.48 13.27 -5.64
C VAL A 287 -19.65 14.51 -5.93
N MET A 288 -19.08 14.65 -7.12
CA MET A 288 -18.20 15.77 -7.46
C MET A 288 -18.92 17.11 -7.41
N GLN A 289 -20.19 17.20 -7.85
CA GLN A 289 -20.98 18.43 -7.81
C GLN A 289 -21.21 18.97 -6.39
N GLY A 290 -21.21 18.10 -5.38
CA GLY A 290 -21.32 18.48 -3.98
C GLY A 290 -20.02 18.98 -3.35
N VAL A 291 -18.90 18.93 -4.09
CA VAL A 291 -17.58 19.28 -3.57
C VAL A 291 -17.12 20.64 -4.13
N PRO A 292 -16.42 21.47 -3.32
CA PRO A 292 -15.82 22.71 -3.80
C PRO A 292 -14.98 22.54 -5.07
N GLU A 293 -14.96 23.59 -5.90
CA GLU A 293 -14.24 23.60 -7.19
C GLU A 293 -12.75 23.27 -7.07
N GLU A 294 -12.10 23.71 -5.99
CA GLU A 294 -10.68 23.44 -5.74
C GLU A 294 -10.37 21.92 -5.72
N TYR A 295 -11.18 21.12 -5.02
CA TYR A 295 -10.95 19.68 -4.93
C TYR A 295 -11.33 18.94 -6.21
N ARG A 296 -12.36 19.42 -6.93
CA ARG A 296 -12.70 18.91 -8.27
C ARG A 296 -11.54 19.12 -9.24
N LYS A 297 -10.99 20.33 -9.26
CA LYS A 297 -9.81 20.67 -10.08
C LYS A 297 -8.62 19.80 -9.68
N ARG A 298 -8.35 19.67 -8.38
CA ARG A 298 -7.24 18.84 -7.87
C ARG A 298 -7.34 17.38 -8.29
N PHE A 299 -8.54 16.78 -8.22
CA PHE A 299 -8.76 15.43 -8.72
C PHE A 299 -8.43 15.31 -10.21
N LEU A 300 -8.95 16.22 -11.05
CA LEU A 300 -8.68 16.21 -12.50
C LEU A 300 -7.20 16.42 -12.82
N ASP A 301 -6.53 17.34 -12.11
CA ASP A 301 -5.10 17.60 -12.24
C ASP A 301 -4.29 16.33 -11.89
N ASN A 302 -4.66 15.62 -10.82
CA ASN A 302 -4.01 14.37 -10.43
C ASN A 302 -4.25 13.24 -11.46
N VAL A 303 -5.47 13.09 -11.99
CA VAL A 303 -5.78 12.14 -13.07
C VAL A 303 -4.92 12.41 -14.31
N GLN A 304 -4.79 13.69 -14.68
CA GLN A 304 -3.97 14.12 -15.80
C GLN A 304 -2.48 13.84 -15.55
N ALA A 305 -1.97 14.14 -14.36
CA ALA A 305 -0.60 13.86 -13.97
C ALA A 305 -0.26 12.36 -14.03
N PHE A 306 -1.19 11.46 -13.66
CA PHE A 306 -1.00 10.02 -13.85
C PHE A 306 -0.92 9.61 -15.32
N ARG A 307 -1.72 10.22 -16.20
CA ARG A 307 -1.65 9.98 -17.65
C ARG A 307 -0.30 10.42 -18.21
N GLU A 308 0.17 11.60 -17.82
CA GLU A 308 1.47 12.14 -18.22
C GLU A 308 2.62 11.25 -17.74
N ALA A 309 2.58 10.83 -16.47
CA ALA A 309 3.56 9.89 -15.93
C ALA A 309 3.56 8.57 -16.71
N TRP A 310 2.38 8.00 -17.00
CA TRP A 310 2.29 6.78 -17.80
C TRP A 310 2.84 6.94 -19.22
N MET A 311 2.54 8.06 -19.89
CA MET A 311 3.11 8.37 -21.22
C MET A 311 4.63 8.50 -21.18
N GLU A 312 5.19 9.16 -20.16
CA GLU A 312 6.64 9.24 -19.98
C GLU A 312 7.25 7.84 -19.79
N GLU A 313 6.63 6.99 -18.98
CA GLU A 313 7.08 5.60 -18.82
C GLU A 313 7.07 4.82 -20.13
N MET A 314 6.01 4.97 -20.93
CA MET A 314 5.92 4.31 -22.24
C MET A 314 7.01 4.79 -23.19
N ASN A 315 7.30 6.09 -23.20
CA ASN A 315 8.39 6.65 -24.02
C ASN A 315 9.74 6.07 -23.62
N VAL A 316 10.03 5.99 -22.32
CA VAL A 316 11.28 5.37 -21.82
C VAL A 316 11.36 3.90 -22.23
N ARG A 317 10.29 3.11 -22.05
CA ARG A 317 10.26 1.69 -22.45
C ARG A 317 10.49 1.52 -23.95
N ASN A 318 9.79 2.30 -24.77
CA ASN A 318 9.96 2.28 -26.23
C ASN A 318 11.40 2.57 -26.66
N SER A 319 12.07 3.54 -26.02
CA SER A 319 13.49 3.83 -26.32
C SER A 319 14.44 2.72 -25.86
N ILE A 320 14.13 2.01 -24.77
CA ILE A 320 14.89 0.81 -24.36
C ILE A 320 14.69 -0.31 -25.39
N ASP A 321 13.45 -0.58 -25.79
CA ASP A 321 13.11 -1.65 -26.74
C ASP A 321 13.73 -1.41 -28.12
N ARG A 322 13.77 -0.15 -28.56
CA ARG A 322 14.45 0.28 -29.80
C ARG A 322 15.97 0.34 -29.67
N LYS A 323 16.53 0.04 -28.49
CA LYS A 323 17.97 0.12 -28.16
C LYS A 323 18.57 1.52 -28.31
N GLU A 324 17.74 2.55 -28.29
CA GLU A 324 18.15 3.96 -28.26
C GLU A 324 18.69 4.33 -26.86
N LEU A 325 18.16 3.68 -25.82
CA LEU A 325 18.58 3.86 -24.43
C LEU A 325 19.15 2.56 -23.88
N LYS A 326 20.45 2.55 -23.59
CA LYS A 326 21.15 1.40 -22.99
C LYS A 326 21.23 1.53 -21.47
N LEU A 327 20.72 0.51 -20.78
CA LEU A 327 20.87 0.35 -19.33
C LEU A 327 22.18 -0.36 -19.00
N MET A 328 22.83 0.09 -17.93
CA MET A 328 24.03 -0.51 -17.38
C MET A 328 23.99 -0.40 -15.86
N SER A 329 24.52 -1.38 -15.16
CA SER A 329 24.67 -1.31 -13.70
C SER A 329 26.13 -1.34 -13.28
N LYS A 330 26.46 -0.55 -12.27
CA LYS A 330 27.83 -0.35 -11.75
C LYS A 330 27.84 -0.58 -10.25
N VAL A 331 28.77 -1.38 -9.76
CA VAL A 331 29.05 -1.49 -8.32
C VAL A 331 29.90 -0.29 -7.94
N GLU A 332 29.43 0.51 -6.98
CA GLU A 332 30.13 1.71 -6.53
C GLU A 332 31.14 1.37 -5.44
N GLU A 333 32.34 1.93 -5.53
CA GLU A 333 33.38 1.79 -4.50
C GLU A 333 33.20 2.85 -3.41
N ILE A 334 32.85 2.43 -2.20
CA ILE A 334 32.78 3.30 -1.02
C ILE A 334 34.14 3.23 -0.31
N LYS A 335 35.06 4.14 -0.67
CA LYS A 335 36.36 4.31 -0.01
C LYS A 335 36.21 5.21 1.22
N ASP A 336 36.74 6.43 1.18
CA ASP A 336 36.65 7.39 2.29
C ASP A 336 35.57 8.46 2.06
N VAL A 337 35.27 8.78 0.78
CA VAL A 337 34.17 9.68 0.39
C VAL A 337 33.53 9.12 -0.88
N LEU A 338 32.21 8.89 -0.85
CA LEU A 338 31.43 8.56 -2.04
C LEU A 338 31.40 9.78 -2.98
N ASP A 339 31.55 9.53 -4.28
CA ASP A 339 31.47 10.57 -5.31
C ASP A 339 30.24 11.49 -5.07
N PRO A 340 30.43 12.83 -5.02
CA PRO A 340 29.34 13.75 -4.70
C PRO A 340 28.13 13.65 -5.63
N TYR A 341 28.37 13.39 -6.92
CA TYR A 341 27.31 13.22 -7.90
C TYR A 341 26.51 11.94 -7.65
N VAL A 342 27.20 10.81 -7.38
CA VAL A 342 26.56 9.55 -7.00
C VAL A 342 25.75 9.76 -5.72
N ARG A 343 26.35 10.31 -4.68
CA ARG A 343 25.70 10.56 -3.39
C ARG A 343 24.42 11.38 -3.55
N GLU A 344 24.48 12.49 -4.27
CA GLU A 344 23.32 13.37 -4.47
C GLU A 344 22.24 12.69 -5.33
N SER A 345 22.64 11.91 -6.33
CA SER A 345 21.70 11.15 -7.16
C SER A 345 20.96 10.08 -6.35
N ILE A 346 21.67 9.31 -5.53
CA ILE A 346 21.10 8.31 -4.62
C ILE A 346 20.18 8.96 -3.61
N TRP A 347 20.59 10.11 -3.05
CA TRP A 347 19.80 10.87 -2.11
C TRP A 347 18.47 11.34 -2.71
N ASN A 348 18.50 11.85 -3.93
CA ASN A 348 17.28 12.28 -4.63
C ASN A 348 16.37 11.10 -4.96
N LEU A 349 16.92 9.97 -5.41
CA LEU A 349 16.14 8.74 -5.63
C LEU A 349 15.56 8.15 -4.34
N TYR A 350 16.26 8.31 -3.21
CA TYR A 350 15.77 7.89 -1.90
C TYR A 350 14.56 8.72 -1.45
N LYS A 351 14.60 10.04 -1.66
CA LYS A 351 13.47 10.94 -1.38
C LYS A 351 12.21 10.62 -2.19
N GLU A 352 12.32 9.87 -3.29
CA GLU A 352 11.18 9.44 -4.10
C GLU A 352 10.51 8.14 -3.59
N LEU A 353 11.18 7.38 -2.71
CA LEU A 353 10.64 6.13 -2.14
C LEU A 353 9.41 6.38 -1.25
N PRO A 354 8.48 5.44 -1.07
CA PRO A 354 7.36 5.60 -0.13
C PRO A 354 7.84 5.77 1.32
N VAL A 355 7.24 6.69 2.08
CA VAL A 355 7.62 6.98 3.49
C VAL A 355 7.72 5.73 4.38
N PRO A 356 6.78 4.76 4.33
CA PRO A 356 6.84 3.58 5.21
C PRO A 356 8.00 2.62 4.91
N VAL A 357 8.60 2.78 3.74
CA VAL A 357 9.64 1.91 3.16
C VAL A 357 11.03 2.55 3.31
N ARG A 358 11.06 3.85 3.66
CA ARG A 358 12.28 4.60 3.98
C ARG A 358 12.78 4.19 5.35
N ILE A 359 14.08 3.99 5.45
CA ILE A 359 14.74 3.96 6.76
C ILE A 359 14.80 5.38 7.33
N ASP A 360 15.34 5.55 8.53
CA ASP A 360 15.61 6.89 9.04
C ASP A 360 16.57 7.65 8.09
N GLU A 361 16.25 8.90 7.75
CA GLU A 361 17.00 9.70 6.77
C GLU A 361 18.46 9.89 7.20
N GLU A 362 18.69 10.18 8.48
CA GLU A 362 20.04 10.35 9.02
C GLU A 362 20.81 9.03 8.99
N LYS A 363 20.14 7.92 9.32
CA LYS A 363 20.72 6.58 9.19
C LYS A 363 21.07 6.25 7.74
N PHE A 364 20.19 6.58 6.78
CA PHE A 364 20.45 6.39 5.36
C PHE A 364 21.70 7.16 4.93
N ARG A 365 21.77 8.47 5.25
CA ARG A 365 22.92 9.31 4.91
C ARG A 365 24.22 8.74 5.48
N ARG A 366 24.24 8.37 6.76
CA ARG A 366 25.44 7.80 7.40
C ARG A 366 25.88 6.51 6.73
N SER A 367 24.94 5.65 6.37
CA SER A 367 25.26 4.37 5.71
C SER A 367 25.90 4.52 4.33
N LEU A 368 25.76 5.67 3.65
CA LEU A 368 26.48 5.94 2.39
C LEU A 368 27.99 6.15 2.57
N PHE A 369 28.46 6.31 3.81
CA PHE A 369 29.88 6.42 4.16
C PHE A 369 30.45 5.14 4.80
N ASP A 370 29.62 4.12 4.99
CA ASP A 370 30.05 2.85 5.56
C ASP A 370 30.74 2.00 4.49
N LYS A 371 31.96 1.53 4.77
CA LYS A 371 32.77 0.70 3.86
C LYS A 371 32.14 -0.67 3.63
N ASP A 372 31.32 -1.13 4.57
CA ASP A 372 30.59 -2.39 4.46
C ASP A 372 29.30 -2.26 3.64
N THR A 373 28.90 -1.04 3.26
CA THR A 373 27.77 -0.83 2.36
C THR A 373 28.08 -1.39 0.98
N ILE A 374 27.11 -2.09 0.43
CA ILE A 374 27.06 -2.52 -0.96
C ILE A 374 26.10 -1.57 -1.67
N LEU A 375 26.61 -0.88 -2.70
CA LEU A 375 25.83 0.04 -3.51
C LEU A 375 26.02 -0.31 -4.98
N VAL A 376 24.91 -0.53 -5.67
CA VAL A 376 24.88 -0.76 -7.12
C VAL A 376 23.98 0.30 -7.74
N THR A 377 24.47 1.01 -8.75
CA THR A 377 23.71 2.01 -9.49
C THR A 377 23.23 1.46 -10.82
N LEU A 378 22.09 1.95 -11.31
CA LEU A 378 21.56 1.74 -12.65
C LEU A 378 21.69 3.06 -13.41
N ARG A 379 22.33 3.00 -14.58
CA ARG A 379 22.74 4.17 -15.36
C ARG A 379 22.29 4.08 -16.81
N ILE A 380 22.10 5.25 -17.42
CA ILE A 380 21.79 5.41 -18.85
C ILE A 380 22.97 6.09 -19.54
N GLY A 381 23.35 5.61 -20.72
CA GLY A 381 24.41 6.22 -21.52
C GLY A 381 25.85 5.80 -21.14
N GLY A 382 26.04 4.77 -20.32
CA GLY A 382 27.35 4.20 -19.98
C GLY A 382 27.66 4.22 -18.48
N GLU A 383 28.90 3.86 -18.12
CA GLU A 383 29.37 3.70 -16.72
C GLU A 383 29.36 5.00 -15.91
N ASP A 384 29.57 6.13 -16.57
CA ASP A 384 29.52 7.47 -15.96
C ASP A 384 28.26 8.24 -16.37
N GLY A 385 27.29 7.51 -16.93
CA GLY A 385 26.01 8.02 -17.35
C GLY A 385 25.09 8.40 -16.19
N LYS A 386 23.93 8.96 -16.55
CA LYS A 386 22.94 9.44 -15.58
C LYS A 386 22.37 8.30 -14.75
N ILE A 387 22.38 8.44 -13.43
CA ILE A 387 21.83 7.45 -12.51
C ILE A 387 20.29 7.54 -12.50
N VAL A 388 19.64 6.40 -12.76
CA VAL A 388 18.18 6.26 -12.82
C VAL A 388 17.64 5.22 -11.82
N GLY A 389 18.52 4.54 -11.08
CA GLY A 389 18.13 3.63 -10.02
C GLY A 389 19.32 3.15 -9.19
N TYR A 390 19.04 2.49 -8.07
CA TYR A 390 20.04 1.85 -7.24
C TYR A 390 19.48 0.68 -6.42
N ALA A 391 20.38 -0.24 -6.06
CA ALA A 391 20.20 -1.23 -5.00
C ALA A 391 21.26 -0.98 -3.93
N LYS A 392 20.85 -0.99 -2.66
CA LYS A 392 21.73 -0.72 -1.52
C LYS A 392 21.47 -1.72 -0.41
N GLY A 393 22.49 -2.06 0.34
CA GLY A 393 22.37 -2.87 1.53
C GLY A 393 23.67 -2.93 2.31
N GLY A 394 23.66 -3.68 3.40
CA GLY A 394 24.80 -3.88 4.28
C GLY A 394 24.57 -5.06 5.21
N LEU A 395 25.48 -5.25 6.17
CA LEU A 395 25.36 -6.30 7.17
C LEU A 395 23.99 -6.29 7.85
N LEU A 396 23.37 -7.47 7.98
CA LEU A 396 22.07 -7.65 8.62
C LEU A 396 22.04 -7.03 10.03
N GLU A 397 23.15 -7.11 10.75
CA GLU A 397 23.34 -6.58 12.11
C GLU A 397 23.13 -5.06 12.21
N ASN A 398 23.23 -4.33 11.09
CA ASN A 398 23.01 -2.89 11.05
C ASN A 398 21.52 -2.52 10.96
N TYR A 399 20.62 -3.50 10.82
CA TYR A 399 19.20 -3.27 10.58
C TYR A 399 18.33 -3.73 11.75
N LYS A 400 17.27 -2.96 12.00
CA LYS A 400 16.22 -3.34 12.94
C LYS A 400 15.10 -4.01 12.15
N LEU A 401 14.93 -5.31 12.37
CA LEU A 401 13.88 -6.08 11.71
C LEU A 401 12.50 -5.76 12.30
N ARG A 402 11.46 -5.96 11.49
CA ARG A 402 10.06 -5.84 11.89
C ARG A 402 9.78 -6.81 13.03
N ARG A 403 8.89 -6.42 13.95
CA ARG A 403 8.48 -7.24 15.10
C ARG A 403 8.10 -8.65 14.66
N GLY A 404 8.57 -9.64 15.40
CA GLY A 404 8.30 -11.06 15.12
C GLY A 404 9.27 -11.69 14.13
N THR A 405 10.00 -10.91 13.32
CA THR A 405 11.06 -11.48 12.48
C THR A 405 12.21 -11.93 13.37
N GLN A 406 12.50 -13.23 13.35
CA GLN A 406 13.68 -13.82 13.96
C GLN A 406 14.48 -14.50 12.86
N ASP A 407 15.62 -13.92 12.52
CA ASP A 407 16.55 -14.51 11.56
C ASP A 407 17.66 -15.21 12.32
N GLU A 408 17.78 -16.53 12.18
CA GLU A 408 18.83 -17.33 12.82
C GLU A 408 20.26 -16.95 12.36
N ASN A 409 20.40 -16.17 11.29
CA ASN A 409 21.69 -15.65 10.85
C ASN A 409 22.05 -14.27 11.45
N MET A 410 21.15 -13.68 12.23
CA MET A 410 21.44 -12.45 12.97
C MET A 410 22.64 -12.64 13.92
N GLY A 411 23.64 -11.78 13.82
CA GLY A 411 24.85 -11.79 14.65
C GLY A 411 25.96 -12.70 14.12
N LYS A 412 25.72 -13.48 13.06
CA LYS A 412 26.72 -14.35 12.44
C LYS A 412 27.58 -13.63 11.38
N LYS A 413 27.25 -12.39 11.02
CA LYS A 413 27.96 -11.57 10.01
C LYS A 413 28.14 -12.27 8.65
N ASN A 414 27.22 -13.15 8.28
CA ASN A 414 27.25 -13.91 7.04
C ASN A 414 26.11 -13.53 6.06
N THR A 415 25.31 -12.53 6.42
CA THR A 415 24.06 -12.16 5.74
C THR A 415 24.03 -10.67 5.47
N VAL A 416 23.69 -10.30 4.23
CA VAL A 416 23.46 -8.90 3.83
C VAL A 416 21.97 -8.63 3.75
N TYR A 417 21.52 -7.55 4.38
CA TYR A 417 20.18 -7.02 4.21
C TYR A 417 20.13 -6.10 3.00
N LEU A 418 19.29 -6.44 2.01
CA LEU A 418 18.99 -5.64 0.84
C LEU A 418 17.84 -4.67 1.17
N GLU A 419 18.14 -3.38 1.13
CA GLU A 419 17.12 -2.33 1.20
C GLU A 419 16.27 -2.30 -0.07
N ASN A 420 15.19 -1.52 -0.04
CA ASN A 420 14.30 -1.39 -1.18
C ASN A 420 15.03 -0.83 -2.39
N ILE A 421 14.96 -1.56 -3.49
CA ILE A 421 15.51 -1.13 -4.77
C ILE A 421 14.71 0.09 -5.24
N SER A 422 15.40 1.19 -5.53
CA SER A 422 14.77 2.41 -6.03
C SER A 422 15.13 2.58 -7.50
N ILE A 423 14.12 2.72 -8.36
CA ILE A 423 14.32 2.99 -9.79
C ILE A 423 13.27 3.99 -10.22
N LYS A 424 13.68 4.94 -11.06
CA LYS A 424 12.77 5.91 -11.66
C LYS A 424 11.67 5.21 -12.48
N PRO A 425 10.45 5.79 -12.51
CA PRO A 425 9.39 5.36 -13.42
C PRO A 425 9.89 5.12 -14.84
N GLY A 426 9.35 4.10 -15.51
CA GLY A 426 9.72 3.73 -16.89
C GLY A 426 10.91 2.78 -17.00
N TYR A 427 11.90 2.85 -16.10
CA TYR A 427 13.09 2.01 -16.14
C TYR A 427 12.93 0.64 -15.46
N TRP A 428 11.87 0.46 -14.65
CA TRP A 428 11.53 -0.83 -14.02
C TRP A 428 11.19 -1.94 -15.03
N GLY A 429 10.50 -1.61 -16.12
CA GLY A 429 9.97 -2.59 -17.09
C GLY A 429 10.99 -3.08 -18.13
N GLY A 430 12.12 -2.41 -18.28
CA GLY A 430 13.11 -2.66 -19.33
C GLY A 430 14.35 -3.47 -18.92
N THR A 431 14.24 -4.37 -17.93
CA THR A 431 15.32 -5.15 -17.25
C THR A 431 16.06 -4.46 -16.10
N GLY A 432 15.83 -3.18 -15.82
CA GLY A 432 16.58 -2.41 -14.82
C GLY A 432 16.56 -3.01 -13.40
N GLY A 433 15.39 -3.46 -12.93
CA GLY A 433 15.26 -4.09 -11.61
C GLY A 433 15.93 -5.45 -11.51
N HIS A 434 15.98 -6.20 -12.62
CA HIS A 434 16.71 -7.47 -12.69
C HIS A 434 18.22 -7.23 -12.65
N LEU A 435 18.74 -6.28 -13.44
CA LEU A 435 20.16 -5.92 -13.47
C LEU A 435 20.68 -5.49 -12.10
N LEU A 436 19.99 -4.56 -11.43
CA LEU A 436 20.36 -4.10 -10.11
C LEU A 436 20.43 -5.24 -9.09
N ARG A 437 19.40 -6.10 -9.08
CA ARG A 437 19.36 -7.25 -8.18
C ARG A 437 20.49 -8.24 -8.47
N LEU A 438 20.68 -8.61 -9.73
CA LEU A 438 21.70 -9.55 -10.15
C LEU A 438 23.10 -9.07 -9.74
N HIS A 439 23.45 -7.83 -10.06
CA HIS A 439 24.75 -7.27 -9.70
C HIS A 439 24.92 -7.10 -8.19
N PHE A 440 23.84 -6.77 -7.47
CA PHE A 440 23.88 -6.73 -6.01
C PHE A 440 24.17 -8.12 -5.42
N LEU A 441 23.44 -9.15 -5.83
CA LEU A 441 23.64 -10.53 -5.36
C LEU A 441 25.06 -11.03 -5.69
N ASN A 442 25.56 -10.75 -6.89
CA ASN A 442 26.92 -11.11 -7.31
C ASN A 442 27.98 -10.42 -6.45
N GLU A 443 27.79 -9.13 -6.13
CA GLU A 443 28.70 -8.39 -5.26
C GLU A 443 28.69 -8.92 -3.81
N VAL A 444 27.50 -9.26 -3.29
CA VAL A 444 27.37 -9.89 -1.97
C VAL A 444 28.14 -11.22 -1.92
N LYS A 445 27.95 -12.07 -2.95
CA LYS A 445 28.67 -13.34 -3.07
C LYS A 445 30.18 -13.13 -3.20
N ARG A 446 30.62 -12.15 -3.99
CA ARG A 446 32.03 -11.80 -4.16
C ARG A 446 32.68 -11.37 -2.85
N ARG A 447 31.95 -10.69 -1.98
CA ARG A 447 32.41 -10.30 -0.63
C ARG A 447 32.37 -11.46 0.39
N GLY A 448 31.97 -12.66 -0.02
CA GLY A 448 32.04 -13.87 0.81
C GLY A 448 30.83 -14.10 1.71
N TYR A 449 29.77 -13.30 1.58
CA TYR A 449 28.53 -13.52 2.31
C TYR A 449 27.76 -14.71 1.73
N ARG A 450 27.06 -15.44 2.61
CA ARG A 450 26.31 -16.64 2.23
C ARG A 450 24.86 -16.33 1.86
N TYR A 451 24.28 -15.30 2.49
CA TYR A 451 22.86 -15.03 2.36
C TYR A 451 22.57 -13.56 2.03
N VAL A 452 21.46 -13.34 1.32
CA VAL A 452 20.80 -12.03 1.21
C VAL A 452 19.40 -12.12 1.77
N THR A 453 18.98 -11.10 2.51
CA THR A 453 17.63 -11.02 3.06
C THR A 453 16.99 -9.66 2.80
N ALA A 454 15.67 -9.60 2.70
CA ALA A 454 14.91 -8.37 2.55
C ALA A 454 13.41 -8.58 2.87
N TYR A 455 12.70 -7.47 3.04
CA TYR A 455 11.22 -7.46 3.01
C TYR A 455 10.73 -7.23 1.58
N VAL A 456 9.91 -8.14 1.06
CA VAL A 456 9.34 -8.06 -0.29
C VAL A 456 7.92 -8.63 -0.29
N HIS A 457 7.05 -8.13 -1.16
CA HIS A 457 5.69 -8.65 -1.29
C HIS A 457 5.68 -10.16 -1.62
N ARG A 458 4.83 -10.93 -0.93
CA ARG A 458 4.76 -12.41 -1.01
C ARG A 458 4.70 -12.93 -2.44
N ASN A 459 3.87 -12.34 -3.31
CA ASN A 459 3.74 -12.80 -4.70
C ASN A 459 5.06 -12.71 -5.48
N VAL A 460 5.89 -11.70 -5.19
CA VAL A 460 7.20 -11.54 -5.84
C VAL A 460 8.17 -12.62 -5.33
N ILE A 461 8.14 -12.93 -4.03
CA ILE A 461 8.97 -14.01 -3.47
C ILE A 461 8.56 -15.36 -4.06
N MET A 462 7.25 -15.66 -4.09
CA MET A 462 6.72 -16.90 -4.65
C MET A 462 7.08 -17.06 -6.13
N HIS A 463 6.97 -15.99 -6.94
CA HIS A 463 7.38 -16.04 -8.34
C HIS A 463 8.88 -16.39 -8.50
N ARG A 464 9.75 -15.87 -7.64
CA ARG A 464 11.19 -16.16 -7.66
C ARG A 464 11.51 -17.59 -7.23
N ILE A 465 10.83 -18.10 -6.19
CA ILE A 465 10.91 -19.50 -5.77
C ILE A 465 10.50 -20.42 -6.92
N ASN A 466 9.36 -20.13 -7.56
CA ASN A 466 8.87 -20.90 -8.70
C ASN A 466 9.80 -20.82 -9.92
N SER A 467 10.61 -19.76 -10.03
CA SER A 467 11.65 -19.61 -11.05
C SER A 467 12.96 -20.32 -10.70
N GLY A 468 13.01 -21.04 -9.58
CA GLY A 468 14.16 -21.86 -9.15
C GLY A 468 15.20 -21.13 -8.29
N GLU A 469 14.92 -19.90 -7.82
CA GLU A 469 15.82 -19.25 -6.86
C GLU A 469 15.75 -19.94 -5.48
N SER A 470 16.91 -20.19 -4.84
CA SER A 470 16.98 -20.79 -3.51
C SER A 470 16.61 -19.76 -2.43
N ILE A 471 15.30 -19.57 -2.25
CA ILE A 471 14.72 -18.62 -1.31
C ILE A 471 13.83 -19.35 -0.31
N GLU A 472 13.97 -18.97 0.95
CA GLU A 472 13.04 -19.35 2.02
C GLU A 472 12.32 -18.11 2.55
N ILE A 473 11.03 -18.25 2.86
CA ILE A 473 10.28 -17.22 3.58
C ILE A 473 10.49 -17.46 5.07
N VAL A 474 11.25 -16.57 5.71
CA VAL A 474 11.60 -16.66 7.13
C VAL A 474 10.44 -16.18 8.01
N GLN A 475 9.74 -15.13 7.59
CA GLN A 475 8.57 -14.63 8.32
C GLN A 475 7.50 -14.09 7.37
N LYS A 476 6.27 -14.57 7.53
CA LYS A 476 5.09 -14.05 6.84
C LYS A 476 4.42 -12.93 7.63
N TYR A 477 3.92 -11.93 6.93
CA TYR A 477 3.15 -10.83 7.48
C TYR A 477 1.82 -10.72 6.74
N ASP A 478 0.71 -10.77 7.45
CA ASP A 478 -0.59 -10.39 6.91
C ASP A 478 -1.15 -9.26 7.78
N PRO A 479 -2.01 -8.38 7.25
CA PRO A 479 -2.61 -8.40 5.91
C PRO A 479 -1.73 -7.88 4.76
N ASP A 480 -0.63 -7.19 5.03
CA ASP A 480 0.13 -6.48 3.99
C ASP A 480 0.96 -7.39 3.06
N LYS A 481 1.24 -8.65 3.42
CA LYS A 481 2.05 -9.59 2.63
C LYS A 481 3.47 -9.12 2.38
N LEU A 482 3.98 -8.16 3.16
CA LEU A 482 5.37 -7.73 3.12
C LEU A 482 6.23 -8.71 3.93
N ASP A 483 6.49 -9.86 3.33
CA ASP A 483 7.18 -10.99 3.96
C ASP A 483 8.70 -10.77 4.00
N TYR A 484 9.33 -11.30 5.03
CA TYR A 484 10.79 -11.34 5.16
C TYR A 484 11.31 -12.67 4.62
N TYR A 485 12.21 -12.61 3.64
CA TYR A 485 12.79 -13.80 3.00
C TYR A 485 14.31 -13.81 3.12
N ARG A 486 14.90 -15.00 2.96
CA ARG A 486 16.34 -15.20 2.88
C ARG A 486 16.67 -16.01 1.63
N HIS A 487 17.70 -15.57 0.91
CA HIS A 487 18.19 -16.19 -0.31
C HIS A 487 19.58 -16.76 -0.07
N ASP A 488 19.76 -18.07 -0.26
CA ASP A 488 21.07 -18.73 -0.22
C ASP A 488 21.81 -18.50 -1.55
N LEU A 489 22.98 -17.86 -1.47
CA LEU A 489 23.79 -17.52 -2.64
C LEU A 489 24.68 -18.66 -3.11
N SER A 490 24.78 -19.77 -2.35
CA SER A 490 25.59 -20.94 -2.73
C SER A 490 25.10 -21.60 -4.02
N THR A 491 23.81 -21.45 -4.34
CA THR A 491 23.19 -22.02 -5.54
C THR A 491 23.27 -21.11 -6.77
N ILE A 492 23.70 -19.85 -6.61
CA ILE A 492 23.86 -18.93 -7.74
C ILE A 492 25.07 -19.39 -8.56
N LYS A 493 24.83 -19.89 -9.78
CA LYS A 493 25.91 -20.16 -10.74
C LYS A 493 26.58 -18.84 -11.10
N GLU A 494 27.92 -18.82 -11.15
CA GLU A 494 28.63 -17.63 -11.62
C GLU A 494 28.23 -17.30 -13.06
N ASP A 495 28.08 -16.01 -13.34
CA ASP A 495 27.62 -15.51 -14.63
C ASP A 495 28.59 -15.91 -15.77
N PRO A 496 28.13 -16.61 -16.84
CA PRO A 496 28.93 -16.91 -18.02
C PRO A 496 29.41 -15.64 -18.76
N LEU A 497 28.87 -14.44 -18.49
CA LEU A 497 29.37 -13.19 -19.08
C LEU A 497 30.80 -12.83 -18.63
N LYS A 498 31.29 -13.35 -17.50
CA LYS A 498 32.73 -13.25 -17.15
C LYS A 498 33.63 -14.09 -18.05
N SER A 499 33.15 -15.19 -18.63
CA SER A 499 33.97 -16.07 -19.47
C SER A 499 34.22 -15.54 -20.89
N LYS A 500 33.53 -14.47 -21.30
CA LYS A 500 33.74 -13.79 -22.59
C LYS A 500 34.62 -12.54 -22.52
N MET A 501 34.96 -12.04 -21.32
CA MET A 501 35.89 -10.91 -21.17
C MET A 501 37.32 -11.35 -20.82
N THR A 502 37.53 -12.56 -20.32
CA THR A 502 38.87 -13.10 -20.00
C THR A 502 39.53 -13.89 -21.12
N THR A 503 38.86 -14.15 -22.25
CA THR A 503 39.44 -14.87 -23.40
C THR A 503 40.11 -13.99 -24.46
N ASN A 504 40.20 -12.67 -24.25
CA ASN A 504 40.88 -11.74 -25.19
C ASN A 504 42.21 -11.18 -24.67
N VAL A 505 42.86 -11.83 -23.69
CA VAL A 505 44.22 -11.46 -23.25
C VAL A 505 45.09 -12.71 -23.10
N SER A 506 45.46 -13.30 -24.24
CA SER A 506 46.63 -14.17 -24.52
C SER A 506 46.28 -14.88 -25.84
N GLU A 507 46.89 -14.63 -26.99
CA GLU A 507 48.31 -14.77 -27.29
C GLU A 507 48.68 -13.83 -28.46
N THR A 508 49.53 -12.85 -28.21
CA THR A 508 50.46 -12.38 -29.24
C THR A 508 51.68 -13.26 -29.16
N ASN A 509 51.87 -14.17 -30.12
CA ASN A 509 53.19 -14.65 -30.48
C ASN A 509 53.36 -14.62 -32.00
N PHE A 510 54.54 -14.12 -32.34
CA PHE A 510 55.11 -13.82 -33.63
C PHE A 510 55.38 -15.08 -34.48
N GLU A 511 55.82 -14.79 -35.72
CA GLU A 511 56.40 -15.66 -36.75
C GLU A 511 55.38 -16.26 -37.74
N GLY A 512 55.48 -16.10 -39.05
CA GLY A 512 56.51 -15.50 -39.89
C GLY A 512 56.38 -16.06 -41.32
N HIS A 513 56.63 -15.19 -42.29
CA HIS A 513 57.11 -15.45 -43.65
C HIS A 513 56.23 -16.12 -44.73
N VAL A 514 56.19 -15.34 -45.83
CA VAL A 514 55.83 -15.58 -47.24
C VAL A 514 54.35 -15.52 -47.60
#